data_AF-A0AA43CZD3-F1
#
_entry.id   AF-A0AA43CZD3-F1
#
_cell.length_a   1.000
_cell.length_b   1.000
_cell.length_c   1.000
_cell.angle_alpha   90.00
_cell.angle_beta   90.00
_cell.angle_gamma   90.00
#
_symmetry.space_group_name_H-M   'P 1'
#
loop_
_entity.id
_entity.type
_entity.pdbx_description
1 polymer ?
#
loop_
_entity_poly.entity_id
_entity_poly.type
_entity_poly.pdbx_seq_one_letter_code
_entity_poly.pdbx_strand_id
1 'polypeptide(L)'
;QFCDKGHSYLAAIFVANETERAIAEESKRRVVAMFPDQKVVTPILDASTFYPIKGSESYHQDYYKNNPIRYNAYRWNCGRDQRLRYIWGDKATH
;
A
#
# COMPACT_ATOMS: atom_id res chain seq x y z
N GLN A 1 -3.33 -4.89 -6.71
CA GLN A 1 -2.05 -4.98 -6.00
C GLN A 1 -1.55 -6.43 -6.01
N PHE A 2 -0.37 -6.73 -6.58
CA PHE A 2 0.13 -8.11 -6.79
C PHE A 2 -0.93 -9.03 -7.44
N CYS A 3 -1.39 -10.08 -6.74
CA CYS A 3 -2.45 -10.98 -7.19
C CYS A 3 -3.87 -10.43 -6.99
N ASP A 4 -4.08 -9.46 -6.09
CA ASP A 4 -5.37 -8.78 -5.90
C ASP A 4 -5.68 -7.81 -7.05
N LYS A 5 -6.88 -7.91 -7.64
CA LYS A 5 -7.32 -7.08 -8.78
C LYS A 5 -8.65 -6.40 -8.47
N GLY A 6 -8.81 -5.17 -8.94
CA GLY A 6 -10.03 -4.37 -8.73
C GLY A 6 -9.75 -2.98 -8.14
N HIS A 7 -10.74 -2.11 -8.19
CA HIS A 7 -10.63 -0.71 -7.77
C HIS A 7 -10.24 -0.56 -6.29
N SER A 8 -10.72 -1.45 -5.42
CA SER A 8 -10.40 -1.44 -3.98
C SER A 8 -8.92 -1.67 -3.66
N TYR A 9 -8.12 -2.12 -4.65
CA TYR A 9 -6.70 -2.41 -4.50
C TYR A 9 -5.79 -1.40 -5.21
N LEU A 10 -6.33 -0.25 -5.63
CA LEU A 10 -5.54 0.85 -6.16
C LEU A 10 -4.73 1.50 -5.03
N ALA A 11 -3.49 1.86 -5.34
CA ALA A 11 -2.69 2.69 -4.44
C ALA A 11 -3.25 4.11 -4.45
N ALA A 12 -3.21 4.79 -3.31
CA ALA A 12 -3.47 6.20 -3.15
C ALA A 12 -2.84 6.70 -1.83
N ILE A 13 -2.56 7.99 -1.76
CA ILE A 13 -2.28 8.71 -0.51
C ILE A 13 -3.46 9.65 -0.28
N PHE A 14 -4.10 9.56 0.89
CA PHE A 14 -5.18 10.45 1.29
C PHE A 14 -4.65 11.48 2.28
N VAL A 15 -4.84 12.76 2.00
CA VAL A 15 -4.31 13.87 2.80
C VAL A 15 -5.45 14.66 3.43
N ALA A 16 -5.30 15.04 4.70
CA ALA A 16 -6.30 15.77 5.46
C ALA A 16 -6.16 17.30 5.36
N ASN A 17 -5.01 17.79 4.90
CA ASN A 17 -4.69 19.22 4.82
C ASN A 17 -3.52 19.49 3.85
N GLU A 18 -3.26 20.77 3.60
CA GLU A 18 -2.20 21.23 2.69
C GLU A 18 -0.78 20.87 3.15
N THR A 19 -0.54 20.80 4.47
CA THR A 19 0.77 20.39 4.99
C THR A 19 1.06 18.94 4.63
N GLU A 20 0.09 18.04 4.82
CA GLU A 20 0.22 16.64 4.41
C GLU A 20 0.34 16.49 2.89
N ARG A 21 -0.39 17.31 2.11
CA ARG A 21 -0.28 17.35 0.65
C ARG A 21 1.14 17.68 0.21
N ALA A 22 1.73 18.76 0.75
CA ALA A 22 3.09 19.17 0.41
C ALA A 22 4.13 18.07 0.72
N ILE A 23 4.02 17.41 1.88
CA ILE A 23 4.89 16.30 2.28
C ILE A 23 4.72 15.10 1.32
N ALA A 24 3.48 14.74 0.99
CA ALA A 24 3.19 13.63 0.09
C ALA A 24 3.73 13.88 -1.33
N GLU A 25 3.58 15.10 -1.84
CA GLU A 25 4.09 15.49 -3.16
C GLU A 25 5.61 15.47 -3.20
N GLU A 26 6.27 16.00 -2.16
CA GLU A 26 7.73 15.95 -2.07
C GLU A 26 8.24 14.50 -2.03
N SER A 27 7.63 13.66 -1.19
CA SER A 27 7.95 12.23 -1.12
C SER A 27 7.75 11.54 -2.47
N LYS A 28 6.63 11.81 -3.16
CA LYS A 28 6.36 11.27 -4.50
C LYS A 28 7.40 11.71 -5.52
N ARG A 29 7.82 12.98 -5.52
CA ARG A 29 8.90 13.48 -6.40
C ARG A 29 10.20 12.70 -6.19
N ARG A 30 10.58 12.45 -4.93
CA ARG A 30 11.78 11.65 -4.59
C ARG A 30 11.66 10.23 -5.13
N VAL A 31 10.50 9.58 -4.99
CA VAL A 31 10.27 8.22 -5.50
C VAL A 31 10.31 8.18 -7.03
N VAL A 32 9.65 9.13 -7.71
CA VAL A 32 9.70 9.23 -9.19
C VAL A 32 11.15 9.35 -9.68
N ALA A 33 11.97 10.16 -9.01
CA ALA A 33 13.39 10.30 -9.36
C ALA A 33 14.20 9.01 -9.18
N MET A 34 13.79 8.09 -8.29
CA MET A 34 14.44 6.78 -8.13
C MET A 34 14.09 5.80 -9.26
N PHE A 35 13.01 6.03 -10.01
CA PHE A 35 12.53 5.15 -11.07
C PHE A 35 12.29 5.92 -12.38
N PRO A 36 13.33 6.51 -13.01
CA PRO A 36 13.18 7.36 -14.19
C PRO A 36 12.55 6.64 -15.38
N ASP A 37 12.76 5.33 -15.51
CA ASP A 37 12.22 4.51 -16.60
C ASP A 37 10.84 3.90 -16.27
N GLN A 38 10.24 4.27 -15.15
CA GLN A 38 8.95 3.73 -14.71
C GLN A 38 7.96 4.84 -14.33
N LYS A 39 6.67 4.58 -14.59
CA LYS A 39 5.60 5.49 -14.19
C LYS A 39 5.09 5.16 -12.79
N VAL A 40 5.31 6.07 -11.84
CA VAL A 40 4.68 5.99 -10.50
C VAL A 40 3.25 6.53 -10.58
N VAL A 41 2.26 5.64 -10.42
CA VAL A 41 0.84 5.97 -10.66
C VAL A 41 0.06 6.39 -9.41
N THR A 42 0.66 6.35 -8.22
CA THR A 42 -0.04 6.64 -6.95
C THR A 42 -0.56 8.08 -6.93
N PRO A 43 -1.89 8.31 -6.88
CA PRO A 43 -2.48 9.64 -6.73
C PRO A 43 -2.38 10.15 -5.29
N ILE A 44 -2.48 11.47 -5.14
CA ILE A 44 -2.62 12.16 -3.85
C ILE A 44 -4.02 12.78 -3.86
N LEU A 45 -4.90 12.27 -3.02
CA LEU A 45 -6.33 12.59 -2.98
C LEU A 45 -6.68 13.25 -1.65
N ASP A 46 -7.70 14.10 -1.62
CA ASP A 46 -8.24 14.59 -0.36
C ASP A 46 -8.85 13.43 0.43
N ALA A 47 -8.61 13.43 1.74
CA ALA A 47 -9.27 12.49 2.64
C ALA A 47 -10.79 12.69 2.59
N SER A 48 -11.51 11.58 2.51
CA SER A 48 -12.97 11.55 2.62
C SER A 48 -13.38 10.74 3.85
N THR A 49 -14.68 10.56 4.05
CA THR A 49 -15.21 9.81 5.18
C THR A 49 -14.64 8.39 5.19
N PHE A 50 -13.91 8.06 6.27
CA PHE A 50 -13.46 6.70 6.53
C PHE A 50 -14.52 5.95 7.32
N TYR A 51 -14.95 4.81 6.80
CA TYR A 51 -15.90 3.93 7.46
C TYR A 51 -15.14 2.79 8.15
N PRO A 52 -14.86 2.88 9.46
CA PRO A 52 -14.15 1.83 10.16
C PRO A 52 -14.96 0.53 10.17
N ILE A 53 -14.30 -0.59 9.86
CA ILE A 53 -14.89 -1.92 9.98
C ILE A 53 -15.22 -2.19 11.45
N LYS A 54 -16.49 -2.55 11.72
CA LYS A 54 -17.05 -2.80 13.04
C LYS A 54 -17.98 -4.02 13.01
N GLY A 55 -18.42 -4.50 14.17
CA GLY A 55 -19.41 -5.57 14.27
C GLY A 55 -18.87 -6.92 13.80
N SER A 56 -19.67 -7.66 13.02
CA SER A 56 -19.36 -9.01 12.53
C SER A 56 -18.12 -9.06 11.64
N GLU A 57 -17.69 -7.93 11.06
CA GLU A 57 -16.51 -7.84 10.20
C GLU A 57 -15.23 -7.44 10.94
N SER A 58 -15.29 -7.24 12.26
CA SER A 58 -14.16 -6.81 13.09
C SER A 58 -12.94 -7.74 13.02
N TYR A 59 -13.11 -8.99 12.60
CA TYR A 59 -12.01 -9.94 12.35
C TYR A 59 -11.01 -9.47 11.28
N HIS A 60 -11.38 -8.50 10.44
CA HIS A 60 -10.45 -7.86 9.50
C HIS A 60 -9.41 -6.98 10.20
N GLN A 61 -9.70 -6.48 11.40
CA GLN A 61 -8.76 -5.69 12.18
C GLN A 61 -7.62 -6.59 12.66
N ASP A 62 -6.37 -6.12 12.51
CA ASP A 62 -5.16 -6.87 12.84
C ASP A 62 -5.08 -8.27 12.22
N TYR A 63 -5.75 -8.51 11.07
CA TYR A 63 -5.88 -9.83 10.46
C TYR A 63 -4.54 -10.56 10.29
N TYR A 64 -3.49 -9.85 9.86
CA TYR A 64 -2.16 -10.43 9.65
C TYR A 64 -1.51 -10.94 10.95
N LYS A 65 -1.85 -10.33 12.11
CA LYS A 65 -1.37 -10.75 13.44
C LYS A 65 -2.20 -11.90 13.98
N ASN A 66 -3.52 -11.83 13.79
CA ASN A 66 -4.48 -12.78 14.36
C ASN A 66 -4.58 -14.09 13.54
N ASN A 67 -4.26 -14.04 12.24
CA ASN A 67 -4.30 -15.20 11.33
C ASN A 67 -2.97 -15.37 10.57
N PRO A 68 -1.82 -15.45 11.27
CA PRO A 68 -0.51 -15.31 10.65
C PRO A 68 -0.20 -16.44 9.65
N ILE A 69 -0.64 -17.67 9.92
CA ILE A 69 -0.40 -18.81 9.01
C ILE A 69 -1.10 -18.58 7.66
N ARG A 70 -2.40 -18.25 7.69
CA ARG A 70 -3.19 -18.00 6.48
C ARG A 70 -2.67 -16.78 5.73
N TYR A 71 -2.39 -15.71 6.45
CA TYR A 71 -1.84 -14.48 5.87
C TYR A 71 -0.49 -14.72 5.18
N ASN A 72 0.45 -15.41 5.84
CA ASN A 72 1.77 -15.69 5.28
C ASN A 72 1.71 -16.60 4.07
N ALA A 73 0.88 -17.66 4.11
CA ALA A 73 0.67 -18.54 2.95
C ALA A 73 0.12 -17.76 1.75
N TYR A 74 -0.89 -16.91 1.96
CA TYR A 74 -1.43 -16.03 0.93
C TYR A 74 -0.38 -15.07 0.38
N ARG A 75 0.32 -14.33 1.26
CA ARG A 75 1.34 -13.34 0.90
C ARG A 75 2.45 -13.96 0.03
N TRP A 76 2.95 -15.13 0.43
CA TRP A 76 3.97 -15.85 -0.31
C TRP A 76 3.49 -16.26 -1.70
N ASN A 77 2.33 -16.91 -1.78
CA ASN A 77 1.75 -17.37 -3.05
C ASN A 77 1.38 -16.22 -3.99
N CYS A 78 1.06 -15.05 -3.44
CA CYS A 78 0.76 -13.84 -4.19
C CYS A 78 2.02 -13.18 -4.80
N GLY A 79 3.23 -13.65 -4.46
CA GLY A 79 4.49 -13.16 -5.03
C GLY A 79 4.95 -11.80 -4.49
N ARG A 80 4.36 -11.33 -3.37
CA ARG A 80 4.57 -9.97 -2.87
C ARG A 80 6.04 -9.71 -2.53
N ASP A 81 6.67 -10.62 -1.79
CA ASP A 81 8.03 -10.43 -1.29
C ASP A 81 9.07 -10.50 -2.41
N GLN A 82 8.85 -11.40 -3.38
CA GLN A 82 9.67 -11.52 -4.57
C GLN A 82 9.61 -10.23 -5.39
N ARG A 83 8.42 -9.66 -5.58
CA ARG A 83 8.24 -8.41 -6.32
C ARG A 83 8.85 -7.21 -5.59
N LEU A 84 8.73 -7.14 -4.27
CA LEU A 84 9.36 -6.07 -3.48
C LEU A 84 10.89 -6.15 -3.54
N ARG A 85 11.48 -7.33 -3.39
CA ARG A 85 12.93 -7.53 -3.57
C ARG A 85 13.40 -7.18 -4.98
N TYR A 86 12.63 -7.51 -6.01
CA TYR A 86 12.94 -7.13 -7.38
C TYR A 86 13.00 -5.61 -7.59
N ILE A 87 12.09 -4.85 -6.96
CA ILE A 87 12.03 -3.39 -7.09
C ILE A 87 13.09 -2.70 -6.21
N TRP A 88 13.26 -3.15 -4.98
CA TRP A 88 13.98 -2.41 -3.93
C TRP A 88 15.31 -3.03 -3.51
N GLY A 89 15.62 -4.26 -3.93
CA GLY A 89 16.81 -5.00 -3.49
C GLY A 89 16.84 -5.12 -1.96
N ASP A 90 18.00 -4.80 -1.39
CA ASP A 90 18.26 -4.84 0.06
C ASP A 90 17.41 -3.85 0.87
N LYS A 91 16.80 -2.85 0.21
CA LYS A 91 15.89 -1.90 0.85
C LYS A 91 14.49 -2.48 1.05
N ALA A 92 14.19 -3.66 0.53
CA ALA A 92 12.89 -4.30 0.74
C ALA A 92 12.72 -4.68 2.22
N THR A 93 11.79 -4.02 2.92
CA THR A 93 11.39 -4.39 4.28
C THR A 93 10.29 -5.46 4.26
N HIS A 94 10.17 -6.18 5.38
CA HIS A 94 9.23 -7.29 5.58
C HIS A 94 7.81 -6.77 5.84
#